data_AF-F0ZRM4-F1
#
_entry.id   AF-F0ZRM4-F1
#
_cell.length_a   1.000
_cell.length_b   1.000
_cell.length_c   1.000
_cell.angle_alpha   90.00
_cell.angle_beta   90.00
_cell.angle_gamma   90.00
#
_symmetry.space_group_name_H-M   'P 1'
#
loop_
_entity.id
_entity.type
_entity.pdbx_description
1 polymer ?
#
loop_
_entity_poly.entity_id
_entity_poly.type
_entity_poly.pdbx_seq_one_letter_code
_entity_poly.pdbx_strand_id
1 'polypeptide(L)' 'KNKDENAPRRYLSPFIYFSKEYRSTIKAQNPSSTFGEIGSLLGQKWSQIGADEKKKYENMAAEDKKRWEIEKKQYEEKL' A
#
# COMPACT_ATOMS: atom_id res chain seq x y z
N LYS A 1 -9.13 16.56 13.40
CA LYS A 1 -8.41 15.46 14.10
C LYS A 1 -6.95 15.56 13.67
N ASN A 2 -6.14 16.32 14.43
CA ASN A 2 -4.74 16.56 14.09
C ASN A 2 -4.01 15.22 14.15
N LYS A 3 -3.54 14.75 13.00
CA LYS A 3 -2.45 13.77 12.99
C LYS A 3 -1.25 14.55 13.50
N ASP A 4 -0.63 14.10 14.58
CA ASP A 4 0.68 14.60 14.98
C ASP A 4 1.59 14.60 13.76
N GLU A 5 2.03 15.78 13.33
CA GLU A 5 2.86 15.93 12.12
C GLU A 5 4.21 15.20 12.28
N ASN A 6 4.62 15.00 13.53
CA ASN A 6 5.83 14.27 13.90
C ASN A 6 5.63 12.75 13.95
N ALA A 7 4.39 12.25 13.94
CA ALA A 7 4.15 10.82 13.98
C ALA A 7 4.54 10.16 12.65
N PRO A 8 5.29 9.05 12.69
CA PRO A 8 5.78 8.41 11.48
C PRO A 8 4.63 7.83 10.67
N ARG A 9 4.70 8.08 9.36
CA ARG A 9 3.66 7.65 8.42
C ARG A 9 3.57 6.12 8.45
N ARG A 10 2.36 5.60 8.71
CA ARG A 10 2.05 4.17 8.73
C ARG A 10 2.64 3.45 7.51
N TYR A 11 3.16 2.26 7.76
CA TYR A 11 3.61 1.37 6.71
C TYR A 11 2.47 1.03 5.74
N LEU A 12 2.84 0.76 4.50
CA LEU A 12 1.90 0.34 3.46
C LEU A 12 1.81 -1.18 3.42
N SER A 13 0.59 -1.70 3.19
CA SER A 13 0.39 -3.13 3.02
C SER A 13 0.78 -3.57 1.59
N PRO A 14 1.01 -4.88 1.36
CA PRO A 14 1.39 -5.40 0.04
C PRO A 14 0.39 -5.00 -1.05
N PHE A 15 -0.90 -5.06 -0.69
CA PHE A 15 -1.99 -4.65 -1.55
C PHE A 15 -1.93 -3.17 -1.93
N ILE A 16 -1.47 -2.28 -1.05
CA ILE A 16 -1.36 -0.86 -1.38
C ILE A 16 -0.22 -0.59 -2.37
N TYR A 17 0.91 -1.31 -2.26
CA TYR A 17 1.97 -1.26 -3.27
C TYR A 17 1.46 -1.72 -4.64
N PHE A 18 0.81 -2.88 -4.67
CA PHE A 18 0.16 -3.39 -5.88
C PHE A 18 -0.88 -2.41 -6.44
N SER A 19 -1.75 -1.88 -5.58
CA SER A 19 -2.77 -0.90 -5.95
C SER A 19 -2.17 0.35 -6.57
N LYS A 20 -1.07 0.89 -6.03
CA LYS A 20 -0.42 2.09 -6.59
C LYS A 20 0.08 1.86 -8.02
N GLU A 21 0.67 0.69 -8.27
CA GLU A 21 1.23 0.33 -9.57
C GLU A 21 0.12 0.04 -10.59
N TYR A 22 -0.85 -0.79 -10.21
CA TYR A 22 -1.92 -1.23 -11.12
C TYR A 22 -3.07 -0.24 -11.25
N ARG A 23 -3.28 0.67 -10.30
CA ARG A 23 -4.36 1.67 -10.38
C ARG A 23 -4.22 2.54 -11.62
N SER A 24 -3.00 2.97 -11.95
CA SER A 24 -2.76 3.77 -13.15
C SER A 24 -3.11 2.97 -14.42
N THR A 25 -2.71 1.71 -14.46
CA THR A 25 -3.02 0.79 -15.57
C THR A 25 -4.52 0.52 -15.71
N ILE A 26 -5.21 0.18 -14.62
CA ILE A 26 -6.67 -0.08 -14.63
C ILE A 26 -7.43 1.19 -14.97
N LYS A 27 -7.02 2.35 -14.46
CA LYS A 27 -7.62 3.64 -14.81
C LYS A 27 -7.38 3.99 -16.28
N ALA A 28 -6.21 3.68 -16.83
CA ALA A 28 -5.94 3.90 -18.25
C ALA A 28 -6.79 2.99 -19.15
N GLN A 29 -7.03 1.75 -18.73
CA GLN A 29 -7.91 0.81 -19.44
C GLN A 29 -9.41 1.14 -19.24
N ASN A 30 -9.76 1.72 -18.10
CA ASN A 30 -11.13 2.05 -17.71
C ASN A 30 -11.21 3.52 -17.27
N PRO A 31 -11.02 4.48 -18.18
CA PRO A 31 -10.99 5.90 -17.84
C PRO A 31 -12.33 6.42 -17.31
N SER A 32 -13.43 5.76 -17.67
CA SER A 32 -14.79 6.07 -17.21
C SER A 32 -15.18 5.42 -15.89
N SER A 33 -14.37 4.48 -15.37
CA SER A 33 -14.68 3.80 -14.11
C SER A 33 -14.45 4.70 -12.90
N THR A 34 -15.34 4.56 -11.93
CA THR A 34 -15.26 5.24 -10.64
C THR A 34 -14.14 4.66 -9.78
N PHE A 35 -13.72 5.41 -8.75
CA PHE A 35 -12.72 4.94 -7.80
C PHE A 35 -13.13 3.64 -7.10
N GLY A 36 -14.43 3.46 -6.82
CA GLY A 36 -14.96 2.24 -6.22
C GLY A 36 -14.82 1.03 -7.14
N GLU A 37 -15.16 1.18 -8.42
CA GLU A 37 -15.02 0.11 -9.42
C GLU A 37 -13.55 -0.27 -9.64
N ILE A 38 -12.66 0.72 -9.73
CA ILE A 38 -11.22 0.49 -9.83
C ILE A 38 -10.72 -0.27 -8.58
N GLY A 39 -11.20 0.08 -7.39
CA GLY A 39 -10.87 -0.63 -6.15
C GLY A 39 -11.29 -2.09 -6.18
N SER A 40 -12.51 -2.38 -6.64
CA SER A 40 -13.02 -3.75 -6.81
C SER A 40 -12.20 -4.54 -7.82
N LEU A 41 -11.88 -3.95 -8.98
CA LEU A 41 -11.04 -4.60 -10.00
C LEU A 41 -9.62 -4.89 -9.47
N LEU A 42 -9.03 -3.96 -8.71
CA LEU A 42 -7.73 -4.19 -8.06
C LEU A 42 -7.80 -5.33 -7.03
N GLY A 43 -8.85 -5.39 -6.22
CA GLY A 43 -9.05 -6.47 -5.26
C GLY A 43 -9.16 -7.84 -5.95
N GLN A 44 -9.94 -7.92 -7.03
CA GLN A 44 -10.03 -9.13 -7.85
C GLN A 44 -8.67 -9.50 -8.45
N LYS A 45 -7.96 -8.54 -9.04
CA LYS A 45 -6.64 -8.76 -9.64
C LYS A 45 -5.63 -9.24 -8.61
N TRP A 46 -5.62 -8.66 -7.40
CA TRP A 46 -4.77 -9.08 -6.29
C TRP A 46 -5.02 -10.53 -5.84
N SER A 47 -6.27 -10.99 -5.90
CA SER A 47 -6.58 -12.41 -5.65
C SER A 47 -6.14 -13.32 -6.79
N GLN A 48 -6.03 -12.79 -8.02
CA GLN A 48 -5.62 -13.53 -9.21
C GLN A 48 -4.11 -13.53 -9.49
N ILE A 49 -3.34 -12.57 -8.95
CA ILE A 49 -1.89 -12.58 -9.16
C ILE A 49 -1.25 -13.81 -8.50
N GLY A 50 -0.18 -14.30 -9.12
CA GLY A 50 0.56 -15.46 -8.62
C GLY A 50 1.25 -15.21 -7.28
N ALA A 51 1.61 -16.29 -6.60
CA ALA A 51 2.31 -16.24 -5.31
C ALA A 51 3.64 -15.49 -5.41
N ASP A 52 4.37 -15.61 -6.52
CA ASP A 52 5.64 -14.91 -6.75
C ASP A 52 5.47 -13.39 -6.82
N GLU A 53 4.47 -12.90 -7.55
CA GLU A 53 4.17 -11.46 -7.61
C GLU A 53 3.70 -10.97 -6.24
N LYS A 54 2.81 -11.72 -5.57
CA LYS A 54 2.40 -11.43 -4.19
C LYS A 54 3.61 -11.29 -3.28
N LYS A 55 4.55 -12.23 -3.34
CA LYS A 55 5.75 -12.27 -2.52
C LYS A 55 6.64 -11.06 -2.74
N LYS A 56 6.76 -10.58 -3.99
CA LYS A 56 7.47 -9.31 -4.29
C LYS A 56 6.87 -8.15 -3.50
N TYR A 57 5.54 -7.99 -3.52
CA TYR A 57 4.86 -6.92 -2.79
C TYR A 57 4.86 -7.14 -1.27
N GLU A 58 4.82 -8.39 -0.81
CA GLU A 58 4.95 -8.74 0.59
C GLU A 58 6.33 -8.39 1.15
N ASN A 59 7.39 -8.64 0.38
CA ASN A 59 8.75 -8.22 0.75
C ASN A 59 8.85 -6.70 0.85
N MET A 60 8.34 -5.96 -0.14
CA MET A 60 8.32 -4.49 -0.11
C MET A 60 7.55 -3.95 1.11
N ALA A 61 6.40 -4.55 1.42
CA ALA A 61 5.61 -4.19 2.59
C ALA A 61 6.30 -4.57 3.91
N ALA A 62 7.03 -5.68 3.95
CA ALA A 62 7.79 -6.09 5.13
C ALA A 62 8.98 -5.15 5.39
N GLU A 63 9.67 -4.68 4.35
CA GLU A 63 10.72 -3.66 4.46
C GLU A 63 10.16 -2.32 4.95
N ASP A 64 9.03 -1.87 4.39
CA ASP A 64 8.37 -0.63 4.82
C ASP A 64 7.82 -0.72 6.24
N LYS A 65 7.34 -1.91 6.64
CA LYS A 65 6.95 -2.18 8.02
C LYS A 65 8.14 -2.03 8.97
N LYS A 66 9.31 -2.59 8.64
CA LYS A 66 10.53 -2.41 9.44
C LYS A 66 10.92 -0.93 9.54
N ARG A 67 10.88 -0.19 8.43
CA ARG A 67 11.14 1.26 8.41
C ARG A 67 10.21 1.97 9.39
N TRP A 68 8.91 1.72 9.30
CA TRP A 68 7.91 2.32 10.18
C TRP A 68 8.09 1.91 11.65
N GLU A 69 8.42 0.66 11.95
CA GLU A 69 8.68 0.21 13.33
C GLU A 69 9.88 0.93 13.95
N ILE A 70 10.96 1.13 13.18
CA ILE A 70 12.13 1.91 13.61
C ILE A 70 11.77 3.37 13.82
N GLU A 71 11.11 4.01 12.85
CA GLU A 71 10.68 5.41 12.97
C GLU A 71 9.70 5.62 14.12
N LYS A 72 8.77 4.68 14.32
CA LYS A 72 7.81 4.69 15.43
C LYS A 72 8.51 4.61 16.76
N LYS A 73 9.47 3.70 16.90
CA LYS A 73 10.27 3.59 18.11
C LYS A 73 11.03 4.89 18.38
N GLN A 74 11.70 5.46 17.37
CA GLN A 74 12.42 6.73 17.50
C GLN A 74 11.48 7.91 17.85
N TYR A 75 10.26 7.91 17.32
CA TYR A 75 9.24 8.90 17.65
C TYR A 75 8.76 8.76 19.09
N GLU A 76 8.49 7.53 19.54
CA GLU A 76 8.10 7.22 20.92
C GLU A 76 9.23 7.52 21.92
N GLU A 77 10.50 7.35 21.54
CA GLU A 77 11.66 7.72 22.36
C GLU A 77 11.92 9.24 22.41
N LYS A 78 11.36 10.01 21.48
CA LYS A 78 11.50 11.48 21.39
C LYS A 78 10.28 12.25 21.91
N LEU A 79 9.19 11.54 22.23
CA LEU A 79 8.00 12.03 22.92
C LEU A 79 8.28 12.16 24.42
#